data_AF-A0A9P9GK04-F1
#
_entry.id   AF-A0A9P9GK04-F1
#
_cell.length_a   1.000
_cell.length_b   1.000
_cell.length_c   1.000
_cell.angle_alpha   90.00
_cell.angle_beta   90.00
_cell.angle_gamma   90.00
#
_symmetry.space_group_name_H-M   'P 1'
#
loop_
_entity.id
_entity.type
_entity.pdbx_description
1 polymer ?
#
loop_
_entity_poly.entity_id
_entity_poly.type
_entity_poly.pdbx_seq_one_letter_code
_entity_poly.pdbx_strand_id
1 'polypeptide(L)'
;MASPKTDSAGGSPRHGVNKQNISAGGSPVGDPIVAQEDNEGDVSDSAFGDDVESSTASISSSILEYRKFQGRTFHSERYNTDYFTPNDEQQRESIDITDFADEHPNAEVIGTDLSPIQPSWVPPNVKFELEDATKDWSWPENHFDLVHVRFLIGAIADWGTLFKEASHCCKPGGFVESGEINPTFYSDDGTIDDVDALQTWNRLVIESGKGFGRSFTDIENDVQLFRDAGLVDVQSFDFKVPIGGWPKDEKMLKVGQFLRASIENDLEGYTMMVWHRIMNWPKDEYQVFLMNLRKVFKDKRIHGYMRVRYVYGRKPEVEE
;
A
#
# COMPACT_ATOMS: atom_id res chain seq x y z
N MET A 1 46.19 29.29 55.40
CA MET A 1 45.98 27.83 55.47
C MET A 1 45.51 27.36 54.10
N ALA A 2 45.84 26.10 53.76
CA ALA A 2 45.85 25.47 52.44
C ALA A 2 44.60 25.59 51.54
N SER A 3 44.83 25.61 50.22
CA SER A 3 43.87 25.26 49.13
C SER A 3 43.77 23.73 48.95
N PRO A 4 43.10 23.13 47.92
CA PRO A 4 42.01 23.57 46.99
C PRO A 4 40.85 22.51 46.87
N LYS A 5 39.75 22.74 46.14
CA LYS A 5 39.40 22.22 44.77
C LYS A 5 37.86 22.27 44.62
N THR A 6 37.17 22.49 43.50
CA THR A 6 37.47 22.63 42.05
C THR A 6 36.22 23.14 41.31
N ASP A 7 36.47 24.00 40.31
CA ASP A 7 35.94 24.13 38.93
C ASP A 7 34.44 24.08 38.59
N SER A 8 33.94 25.16 37.96
CA SER A 8 33.83 25.20 36.49
C SER A 8 33.52 26.62 35.94
N ALA A 9 34.45 27.10 35.10
CA ALA A 9 34.24 28.12 34.07
C ALA A 9 33.43 27.51 32.90
N GLY A 10 32.83 28.22 31.95
CA GLY A 10 32.84 29.62 31.55
C GLY A 10 31.88 29.74 30.36
N GLY A 11 31.22 30.88 30.22
CA GLY A 11 30.25 31.14 29.16
C GLY A 11 30.85 31.79 27.92
N SER A 12 30.12 31.61 26.81
CA SER A 12 30.13 32.30 25.49
C SER A 12 30.69 31.44 24.33
N PRO A 13 30.33 31.67 23.04
CA PRO A 13 29.27 32.53 22.50
C PRO A 13 28.37 31.85 21.43
N ARG A 14 27.29 32.57 21.06
CA ARG A 14 26.42 32.29 19.91
C ARG A 14 27.22 32.26 18.60
N HIS A 15 26.97 31.26 17.76
CA HIS A 15 27.24 31.30 16.32
C HIS A 15 25.96 30.95 15.58
N GLY A 16 25.50 31.90 14.76
CA GLY A 16 24.40 31.71 13.84
C GLY A 16 24.79 30.79 12.70
N VAL A 17 23.89 29.87 12.36
CA VAL A 17 23.92 29.16 11.08
C VAL A 17 22.68 29.57 10.30
N ASN A 18 22.98 30.14 9.15
CA ASN A 18 22.10 30.70 8.13
C ASN A 18 21.21 29.58 7.55
N LYS A 19 19.90 29.61 7.78
CA LYS A 19 18.94 28.77 7.05
C LYS A 19 18.64 29.46 5.72
N GLN A 20 19.38 29.10 4.67
CA GLN A 20 19.02 29.48 3.30
C GLN A 20 17.96 28.52 2.77
N ASN A 21 16.88 29.14 2.31
CA ASN A 21 15.74 28.66 1.53
C ASN A 21 15.95 27.35 0.76
N ILE A 22 15.21 26.32 1.17
CA ILE A 22 14.73 25.28 0.27
C ILE A 22 13.27 25.64 -0.01
N SER A 23 12.98 26.11 -1.23
CA SER A 23 11.61 26.28 -1.69
C SER A 23 10.99 24.90 -1.83
N ALA A 24 10.09 24.54 -0.91
CA ALA A 24 9.20 23.41 -1.07
C ALA A 24 8.30 23.71 -2.29
N GLY A 25 8.46 22.93 -3.36
CA GLY A 25 7.44 22.85 -4.41
C GLY A 25 6.18 22.31 -3.74
N GLY A 26 5.10 23.10 -3.75
CA GLY A 26 3.83 22.70 -3.18
C GLY A 26 3.24 21.54 -3.98
N SER A 27 3.22 20.35 -3.38
CA SER A 27 2.37 19.26 -3.84
C SER A 27 0.90 19.64 -3.63
N PRO A 28 -0.01 19.29 -4.55
CA PRO A 28 -1.44 19.45 -4.29
C PRO A 28 -1.80 18.51 -3.13
N VAL A 29 -2.08 19.08 -1.96
CA VAL A 29 -2.79 18.38 -0.90
C VAL A 29 -4.21 18.19 -1.41
N GLY A 30 -4.67 16.94 -1.52
CA GLY A 30 -6.03 16.65 -2.00
C GLY A 30 -7.07 17.46 -1.24
N ASP A 31 -7.99 18.08 -1.97
CA ASP A 31 -9.07 18.90 -1.43
C ASP A 31 -9.86 18.14 -0.33
N PRO A 32 -10.37 18.83 0.70
CA PRO A 32 -11.16 18.20 1.74
C PRO A 32 -12.41 17.51 1.16
N ILE A 33 -12.67 16.28 1.61
CA ILE A 33 -13.90 15.56 1.24
C ILE A 33 -15.05 16.07 2.12
N VAL A 34 -16.19 16.43 1.52
CA VAL A 34 -17.33 17.02 2.23
C VAL A 34 -18.31 15.93 2.68
N ALA A 35 -18.77 15.99 3.94
CA ALA A 35 -19.69 15.02 4.54
C ALA A 35 -21.17 15.24 4.18
N GLN A 36 -21.96 14.15 4.06
CA GLN A 36 -23.41 14.18 3.78
C GLN A 36 -24.23 14.81 4.92
N GLU A 37 -25.36 15.44 4.57
CA GLU A 37 -26.44 15.77 5.51
C GLU A 37 -27.59 14.78 5.28
N ASP A 38 -28.19 14.27 6.36
CA ASP A 38 -29.09 13.12 6.33
C ASP A 38 -30.35 13.33 5.50
N ASN A 39 -30.53 12.51 4.46
CA ASN A 39 -31.85 12.19 3.91
C ASN A 39 -31.83 10.77 3.30
N GLU A 40 -32.82 9.94 3.65
CA GLU A 40 -32.91 8.53 3.25
C GLU A 40 -33.52 8.34 1.85
N GLY A 41 -32.95 7.42 1.07
CA GLY A 41 -33.52 6.93 -0.19
C GLY A 41 -32.75 5.72 -0.72
N ASP A 42 -33.46 4.62 -0.97
CA ASP A 42 -33.01 3.26 -1.33
C ASP A 42 -33.15 2.99 -2.85
N VAL A 43 -32.30 2.14 -3.47
CA VAL A 43 -32.60 1.35 -4.71
C VAL A 43 -31.49 0.34 -5.14
N SER A 44 -31.80 -0.96 -5.05
CA SER A 44 -31.88 -2.05 -6.08
C SER A 44 -30.85 -2.30 -7.24
N ASP A 45 -30.08 -3.40 -7.10
CA ASP A 45 -29.96 -4.70 -7.85
C ASP A 45 -29.55 -4.92 -9.36
N SER A 46 -28.88 -6.09 -9.58
CA SER A 46 -28.68 -6.97 -10.78
C SER A 46 -27.50 -6.72 -11.76
N ALA A 47 -26.83 -7.69 -12.44
CA ALA A 47 -26.62 -9.16 -12.38
C ALA A 47 -25.49 -9.55 -13.39
N PHE A 48 -24.74 -10.64 -13.11
CA PHE A 48 -23.57 -11.17 -13.87
C PHE A 48 -23.91 -12.20 -14.97
N GLY A 49 -22.97 -12.45 -15.90
CA GLY A 49 -22.98 -13.57 -16.86
C GLY A 49 -21.57 -14.05 -17.23
N ASP A 50 -21.37 -15.38 -17.26
CA ASP A 50 -20.10 -16.13 -17.41
C ASP A 50 -19.77 -16.58 -18.86
N ASP A 51 -18.48 -16.80 -19.13
CA ASP A 51 -17.85 -18.05 -19.67
C ASP A 51 -16.62 -17.77 -20.57
N VAL A 52 -15.49 -18.48 -20.32
CA VAL A 52 -14.71 -19.36 -21.24
C VAL A 52 -13.26 -19.58 -20.73
N GLU A 53 -12.79 -20.83 -20.80
CA GLU A 53 -11.61 -21.50 -20.21
C GLU A 53 -10.19 -20.97 -20.54
N SER A 54 -9.27 -21.14 -19.58
CA SER A 54 -7.81 -20.85 -19.63
C SER A 54 -6.94 -22.11 -19.71
N SER A 55 -5.76 -21.97 -20.32
CA SER A 55 -4.76 -23.03 -20.51
C SER A 55 -3.68 -23.01 -19.43
N THR A 56 -3.30 -24.20 -18.93
CA THR A 56 -2.34 -24.38 -17.82
C THR A 56 -0.96 -24.84 -18.31
N ALA A 57 0.10 -24.22 -17.78
CA ALA A 57 1.44 -24.80 -17.71
C ALA A 57 1.70 -25.23 -16.25
N SER A 58 2.31 -26.41 -16.07
CA SER A 58 2.41 -27.07 -14.76
C SER A 58 3.42 -26.41 -13.83
N ILE A 59 2.90 -25.78 -12.78
CA ILE A 59 3.61 -25.33 -11.60
C ILE A 59 4.12 -26.56 -10.80
N SER A 60 5.33 -26.52 -10.23
CA SER A 60 5.80 -27.57 -9.33
C SER A 60 4.95 -27.61 -8.06
N SER A 61 4.50 -28.79 -7.63
CA SER A 61 3.57 -28.93 -6.49
C SER A 61 4.10 -28.33 -5.17
N SER A 62 5.42 -28.16 -5.07
CA SER A 62 6.09 -27.60 -3.90
C SER A 62 5.88 -26.10 -3.72
N ILE A 63 5.39 -25.36 -4.73
CA ILE A 63 5.06 -23.93 -4.55
C ILE A 63 3.70 -23.73 -3.88
N LEU A 64 2.80 -24.71 -3.99
CA LEU A 64 1.46 -24.68 -3.39
C LEU A 64 1.46 -25.17 -1.93
N GLU A 65 2.63 -25.49 -1.37
CA GLU A 65 2.79 -25.87 0.03
C GLU A 65 2.73 -24.63 0.96
N TYR A 66 1.56 -24.01 1.00
CA TYR A 66 1.31 -22.82 1.81
C TYR A 66 1.28 -23.12 3.31
N ARG A 67 1.74 -22.15 4.09
CA ARG A 67 1.53 -22.14 5.53
C ARG A 67 0.05 -21.94 5.81
N LYS A 68 -0.55 -22.77 6.67
CA LYS A 68 -1.93 -22.58 7.14
C LYS A 68 -1.93 -21.96 8.54
N PHE A 69 -2.63 -20.84 8.71
CA PHE A 69 -2.84 -20.23 10.02
C PHE A 69 -4.30 -19.79 10.15
N GLN A 70 -4.99 -20.37 11.14
CA GLN A 70 -6.42 -20.16 11.40
C GLN A 70 -7.33 -20.29 10.16
N GLY A 71 -7.04 -21.27 9.29
CA GLY A 71 -7.85 -21.56 8.10
C GLY A 71 -7.46 -20.78 6.83
N ARG A 72 -6.62 -19.76 6.94
CA ARG A 72 -6.09 -18.97 5.82
C ARG A 72 -4.73 -19.49 5.35
N THR A 73 -4.40 -19.28 4.08
CA THR A 73 -3.09 -19.65 3.52
C THR A 73 -2.17 -18.45 3.40
N PHE A 74 -0.89 -18.65 3.69
CA PHE A 74 0.18 -17.67 3.59
C PHE A 74 1.38 -18.29 2.87
N HIS A 75 2.34 -17.46 2.44
CA HIS A 75 3.59 -17.93 1.84
C HIS A 75 4.29 -18.98 2.70
N SER A 76 4.91 -19.94 2.02
CA SER A 76 5.63 -21.05 2.66
C SER A 76 6.92 -20.55 3.31
N GLU A 77 7.24 -21.04 4.51
CA GLU A 77 8.53 -20.77 5.17
C GLU A 77 9.71 -21.48 4.46
N ARG A 78 9.43 -22.37 3.49
CA ARG A 78 10.47 -23.11 2.72
C ARG A 78 11.25 -22.25 1.75
N TYR A 79 10.61 -21.23 1.19
CA TYR A 79 11.24 -20.22 0.37
C TYR A 79 11.30 -18.98 1.25
N ASN A 80 12.48 -18.38 1.41
CA ASN A 80 12.76 -17.33 2.38
C ASN A 80 11.99 -16.04 2.03
N THR A 81 10.67 -16.07 2.21
CA THR A 81 9.68 -15.08 1.77
C THR A 81 8.93 -14.60 3.00
N ASP A 82 9.17 -13.36 3.41
CA ASP A 82 8.60 -12.81 4.66
C ASP A 82 7.25 -12.09 4.43
N TYR A 83 6.48 -12.51 3.42
CA TYR A 83 5.21 -11.86 3.11
C TYR A 83 4.11 -12.28 4.09
N PHE A 84 3.38 -11.30 4.63
CA PHE A 84 2.54 -11.46 5.82
C PHE A 84 1.04 -11.53 5.52
N THR A 85 0.59 -11.16 4.32
CA THR A 85 -0.84 -11.24 3.97
C THR A 85 -1.23 -12.64 3.48
N PRO A 86 -2.52 -13.00 3.58
CA PRO A 86 -3.01 -14.23 2.96
C PRO A 86 -2.82 -14.24 1.45
N ASN A 87 -2.73 -15.44 0.87
CA ASN A 87 -2.63 -15.68 -0.58
C ASN A 87 -3.67 -16.70 -1.09
N ASP A 88 -4.79 -16.83 -0.38
CA ASP A 88 -5.91 -17.70 -0.76
C ASP A 88 -6.78 -17.09 -1.86
N GLU A 89 -7.74 -17.88 -2.36
CA GLU A 89 -8.67 -17.49 -3.43
C GLU A 89 -9.36 -16.14 -3.17
N GLN A 90 -9.70 -15.85 -1.91
CA GLN A 90 -10.33 -14.59 -1.51
C GLN A 90 -9.47 -13.35 -1.84
N GLN A 91 -8.14 -13.49 -1.85
CA GLN A 91 -7.22 -12.40 -2.19
C GLN A 91 -6.95 -12.29 -3.70
N ARG A 92 -7.09 -13.40 -4.45
CA ARG A 92 -6.75 -13.51 -5.88
C ARG A 92 -7.70 -12.74 -6.80
N GLU A 93 -8.93 -12.47 -6.34
CA GLU A 93 -9.93 -11.72 -7.12
C GLU A 93 -9.65 -10.20 -7.20
N SER A 94 -8.60 -9.70 -6.54
CA SER A 94 -8.28 -8.26 -6.45
C SER A 94 -7.36 -7.70 -7.55
N ILE A 95 -7.15 -8.43 -8.64
CA ILE A 95 -6.12 -8.14 -9.65
C ILE A 95 -6.64 -7.15 -10.72
N ASP A 96 -6.07 -5.94 -10.73
CA ASP A 96 -6.44 -4.80 -11.62
C ASP A 96 -5.78 -4.83 -13.02
N ILE A 97 -4.83 -5.75 -13.25
CA ILE A 97 -4.07 -5.77 -14.51
C ILE A 97 -4.94 -6.08 -15.74
N THR A 98 -6.08 -6.74 -15.53
CA THR A 98 -7.06 -7.10 -16.55
C THR A 98 -7.77 -5.87 -17.11
N ASP A 99 -8.20 -4.94 -16.26
CA ASP A 99 -8.94 -3.74 -16.68
C ASP A 99 -8.05 -2.84 -17.55
N PHE A 100 -6.80 -2.63 -17.15
CA PHE A 100 -5.82 -1.90 -17.96
C PHE A 100 -5.59 -2.56 -19.32
N ALA A 101 -5.47 -3.90 -19.35
CA ALA A 101 -5.22 -4.64 -20.58
C ALA A 101 -6.40 -4.59 -21.57
N ASP A 102 -7.64 -4.61 -21.05
CA ASP A 102 -8.87 -4.48 -21.85
C ASP A 102 -9.02 -3.08 -22.45
N GLU A 103 -8.68 -2.02 -21.70
CA GLU A 103 -8.67 -0.64 -22.20
C GLU A 103 -7.53 -0.38 -23.21
N HIS A 104 -6.44 -1.15 -23.11
CA HIS A 104 -5.24 -1.01 -23.93
C HIS A 104 -4.88 -2.30 -24.69
N PRO A 105 -5.71 -2.74 -25.66
CA PRO A 105 -5.52 -4.02 -26.35
C PRO A 105 -4.25 -4.10 -27.21
N ASN A 106 -3.59 -2.97 -27.47
CA ASN A 106 -2.33 -2.90 -28.20
C ASN A 106 -1.09 -2.95 -27.28
N ALA A 107 -1.27 -2.93 -25.97
CA ALA A 107 -0.20 -3.08 -25.00
C ALA A 107 -0.01 -4.56 -24.65
N GLU A 108 1.22 -4.98 -24.38
CA GLU A 108 1.52 -6.22 -23.68
C GLU A 108 1.67 -5.91 -22.19
N VAL A 109 0.95 -6.64 -21.34
CA VAL A 109 0.89 -6.37 -19.91
C VAL A 109 1.39 -7.59 -19.14
N ILE A 110 2.42 -7.41 -18.32
CA ILE A 110 3.03 -8.48 -17.53
C ILE A 110 2.80 -8.19 -16.05
N GLY A 111 2.12 -9.12 -15.37
CA GLY A 111 1.92 -9.09 -13.92
C GLY A 111 2.88 -10.02 -13.22
N THR A 112 3.50 -9.55 -12.14
CA THR A 112 4.48 -10.32 -11.36
C THR A 112 4.03 -10.49 -9.92
N ASP A 113 4.14 -11.70 -9.38
CA ASP A 113 3.93 -11.96 -7.95
C ASP A 113 4.78 -13.16 -7.51
N LEU A 114 5.06 -13.27 -6.20
CA LEU A 114 5.72 -14.42 -5.57
C LEU A 114 4.80 -15.63 -5.43
N SER A 115 3.49 -15.41 -5.43
CA SER A 115 2.47 -16.44 -5.39
C SER A 115 1.81 -16.61 -6.74
N PRO A 116 1.42 -17.84 -7.13
CA PRO A 116 0.62 -18.08 -8.32
C PRO A 116 -0.83 -17.61 -8.08
N ILE A 117 -1.04 -16.29 -8.13
CA ILE A 117 -2.33 -15.64 -7.87
C ILE A 117 -3.17 -15.45 -9.14
N GLN A 118 -2.62 -15.80 -10.31
CA GLN A 118 -3.23 -15.59 -11.62
C GLN A 118 -4.72 -16.01 -11.67
N PRO A 119 -5.63 -15.15 -12.19
CA PRO A 119 -7.04 -15.52 -12.35
C PRO A 119 -7.21 -16.73 -13.28
N SER A 120 -8.38 -17.35 -13.21
CA SER A 120 -8.75 -18.42 -14.14
C SER A 120 -8.95 -17.93 -15.56
N TRP A 121 -9.11 -16.63 -15.81
CA TRP A 121 -9.20 -16.03 -17.13
C TRP A 121 -8.52 -14.67 -17.15
N VAL A 122 -7.75 -14.40 -18.20
CA VAL A 122 -7.02 -13.14 -18.38
C VAL A 122 -7.11 -12.71 -19.85
N PRO A 123 -7.09 -11.39 -20.16
CA PRO A 123 -7.08 -10.91 -21.53
C PRO A 123 -5.90 -11.49 -22.33
N PRO A 124 -6.01 -11.63 -23.66
CA PRO A 124 -4.98 -12.27 -24.49
C PRO A 124 -3.63 -11.52 -24.50
N ASN A 125 -3.62 -10.26 -24.09
CA ASN A 125 -2.44 -9.42 -23.95
C ASN A 125 -1.88 -9.35 -22.51
N VAL A 126 -2.40 -10.17 -21.58
CA VAL A 126 -1.90 -10.30 -20.21
C VAL A 126 -1.08 -11.57 -20.06
N LYS A 127 0.07 -11.45 -19.39
CA LYS A 127 0.89 -12.58 -18.93
C LYS A 127 1.17 -12.44 -17.45
N PHE A 128 1.24 -13.57 -16.75
CA PHE A 128 1.68 -13.63 -15.36
C PHE A 128 3.01 -14.36 -15.27
N GLU A 129 3.96 -13.76 -14.57
CA GLU A 129 5.28 -14.33 -14.32
C GLU A 129 5.52 -14.42 -12.82
N LEU A 130 6.07 -15.56 -12.39
CA LEU A 130 6.45 -15.77 -11.00
C LEU A 130 7.80 -15.09 -10.76
N GLU A 131 7.78 -13.91 -10.15
CA GLU A 131 8.98 -13.09 -9.95
C GLU A 131 9.00 -12.45 -8.56
N ASP A 132 10.19 -12.35 -7.98
CA ASP A 132 10.42 -11.71 -6.70
C ASP A 132 10.89 -10.27 -6.94
N ALA A 133 10.00 -9.30 -6.67
CA ALA A 133 10.31 -7.88 -6.85
C ALA A 133 11.55 -7.41 -6.06
N THR A 134 12.01 -8.17 -5.05
CA THR A 134 13.19 -7.83 -4.23
C THR A 134 14.52 -8.36 -4.80
N LYS A 135 14.50 -9.01 -5.96
CA LYS A 135 15.67 -9.54 -6.66
C LYS A 135 16.00 -8.74 -7.91
N ASP A 136 17.15 -9.05 -8.50
CA ASP A 136 17.46 -8.64 -9.86
C ASP A 136 16.40 -9.24 -10.80
N TRP A 137 15.80 -8.43 -11.64
CA TRP A 137 14.72 -8.85 -12.52
C TRP A 137 15.29 -9.55 -13.76
N SER A 138 14.55 -10.52 -14.31
CA SER A 138 15.01 -11.32 -15.44
C SER A 138 15.00 -10.57 -16.79
N TRP A 139 14.40 -9.38 -16.85
CA TRP A 139 14.34 -8.56 -18.05
C TRP A 139 15.62 -7.73 -18.26
N PRO A 140 16.03 -7.51 -19.52
CA PRO A 140 17.17 -6.66 -19.82
C PRO A 140 16.88 -5.19 -19.49
N GLU A 141 17.95 -4.37 -19.50
CA GLU A 141 17.83 -2.92 -19.46
C GLU A 141 16.92 -2.41 -20.60
N ASN A 142 16.13 -1.37 -20.33
CA ASN A 142 15.30 -0.70 -21.34
C ASN A 142 14.26 -1.62 -22.01
N HIS A 143 13.59 -2.44 -21.22
CA HIS A 143 12.58 -3.39 -21.67
C HIS A 143 11.14 -2.84 -21.65
N PHE A 144 10.76 -2.11 -20.60
CA PHE A 144 9.37 -1.69 -20.37
C PHE A 144 9.15 -0.21 -20.68
N ASP A 145 8.02 0.12 -21.31
CA ASP A 145 7.59 1.51 -21.52
C ASP A 145 6.97 2.12 -20.25
N LEU A 146 6.37 1.29 -19.40
CA LEU A 146 5.83 1.63 -18.09
C LEU A 146 6.14 0.51 -17.10
N VAL A 147 6.62 0.87 -15.90
CA VAL A 147 6.71 -0.02 -14.74
C VAL A 147 5.79 0.52 -13.65
N HIS A 148 4.76 -0.23 -13.29
CA HIS A 148 3.80 0.14 -12.25
C HIS A 148 3.94 -0.78 -11.04
N VAL A 149 4.23 -0.19 -9.88
CA VAL A 149 4.35 -0.88 -8.59
C VAL A 149 3.17 -0.47 -7.73
N ARG A 150 2.43 -1.43 -7.17
CA ARG A 150 1.25 -1.11 -6.38
C ARG A 150 1.02 -2.06 -5.23
N PHE A 151 0.70 -1.46 -4.08
CA PHE A 151 0.34 -2.14 -2.84
C PHE A 151 1.36 -3.19 -2.39
N LEU A 152 2.65 -2.89 -2.60
CA LEU A 152 3.75 -3.69 -2.07
C LEU A 152 4.22 -3.20 -0.68
N ILE A 153 3.54 -2.22 -0.08
CA ILE A 153 3.78 -1.81 1.30
C ILE A 153 3.72 -2.98 2.30
N GLY A 154 4.67 -3.01 3.23
CA GLY A 154 4.91 -4.14 4.12
C GLY A 154 5.60 -5.36 3.47
N ALA A 155 5.61 -5.47 2.13
CA ALA A 155 6.35 -6.52 1.42
C ALA A 155 7.81 -6.12 1.18
N ILE A 156 8.07 -4.84 0.89
CA ILE A 156 9.39 -4.36 0.48
C ILE A 156 10.14 -3.73 1.65
N ALA A 157 11.37 -4.19 1.87
CA ALA A 157 12.28 -3.66 2.89
C ALA A 157 13.16 -2.52 2.36
N ASP A 158 13.62 -2.64 1.11
CA ASP A 158 14.49 -1.66 0.44
C ASP A 158 13.84 -1.16 -0.85
N TRP A 159 13.03 -0.11 -0.71
CA TRP A 159 12.37 0.56 -1.82
C TRP A 159 13.36 1.24 -2.77
N GLY A 160 14.52 1.69 -2.29
CA GLY A 160 15.53 2.33 -3.12
C GLY A 160 16.13 1.35 -4.13
N THR A 161 16.39 0.11 -3.71
CA THR A 161 16.82 -0.96 -4.61
C THR A 161 15.73 -1.33 -5.62
N LEU A 162 14.48 -1.47 -5.17
CA LEU A 162 13.34 -1.73 -6.07
C LEU A 162 13.19 -0.67 -7.16
N PHE A 163 13.22 0.62 -6.80
CA PHE A 163 13.07 1.70 -7.78
C PHE A 163 14.25 1.81 -8.74
N LYS A 164 15.47 1.44 -8.31
CA LYS A 164 16.63 1.34 -9.20
C LYS A 164 16.44 0.22 -10.22
N GLU A 165 15.94 -0.93 -9.80
CA GLU A 165 15.65 -2.04 -10.70
C GLU A 165 14.54 -1.70 -11.69
N ALA A 166 13.46 -1.09 -11.21
CA ALA A 166 12.40 -0.55 -12.06
C ALA A 166 12.92 0.45 -13.10
N SER A 167 13.78 1.39 -12.69
CA SER A 167 14.42 2.35 -13.59
C SER A 167 15.38 1.67 -14.59
N HIS A 168 16.11 0.64 -14.17
CA HIS A 168 17.00 -0.14 -15.04
C HIS A 168 16.21 -0.79 -16.19
N CYS A 169 15.14 -1.52 -15.85
CA CYS A 169 14.29 -2.19 -16.85
C CYS A 169 13.37 -1.23 -17.62
N CYS A 170 13.13 -0.01 -17.16
CA CYS A 170 12.37 1.00 -17.89
C CYS A 170 13.17 1.54 -19.09
N LYS A 171 12.51 1.79 -20.23
CA LYS A 171 13.11 2.41 -21.42
C LYS A 171 13.39 3.90 -21.21
N PRO A 172 14.37 4.50 -21.91
CA PRO A 172 14.49 5.95 -22.00
C PRO A 172 13.16 6.55 -22.46
N GLY A 173 12.72 7.63 -21.82
CA GLY A 173 11.40 8.22 -22.06
C GLY A 173 10.21 7.50 -21.41
N GLY A 174 10.39 6.27 -20.93
CA GLY A 174 9.39 5.50 -20.21
C GLY A 174 9.17 5.98 -18.77
N PHE A 175 8.14 5.43 -18.11
CA PHE A 175 7.75 5.84 -16.76
C PHE A 175 7.88 4.71 -15.74
N VAL A 176 8.25 5.10 -14.52
CA VAL A 176 8.09 4.28 -13.32
C VAL A 176 7.04 4.98 -12.46
N GLU A 177 6.09 4.23 -11.94
CA GLU A 177 5.04 4.70 -11.03
C GLU A 177 4.92 3.75 -9.84
N SER A 178 4.74 4.31 -8.65
CA SER A 178 4.41 3.58 -7.43
C SER A 178 3.13 4.14 -6.82
N GLY A 179 2.14 3.29 -6.60
CA GLY A 179 0.86 3.61 -5.96
C GLY A 179 0.69 2.81 -4.67
N GLU A 180 0.86 3.46 -3.51
CA GLU A 180 0.93 2.76 -2.23
C GLU A 180 -0.09 3.29 -1.24
N ILE A 181 -0.74 2.37 -0.53
CA ILE A 181 -1.68 2.70 0.52
C ILE A 181 -0.94 2.88 1.85
N ASN A 182 -1.24 3.96 2.56
CA ASN A 182 -0.99 4.05 3.99
C ASN A 182 -2.29 3.63 4.72
N PRO A 183 -2.35 2.43 5.29
CA PRO A 183 -3.56 1.86 5.85
C PRO A 183 -3.87 2.40 7.26
N THR A 184 -3.30 3.54 7.65
CA THR A 184 -3.72 4.28 8.84
C THR A 184 -4.92 5.18 8.52
N PHE A 185 -5.85 5.27 9.45
CA PHE A 185 -7.01 6.15 9.34
C PHE A 185 -6.66 7.57 9.82
N TYR A 186 -7.15 8.55 9.06
CA TYR A 186 -7.08 9.97 9.32
C TYR A 186 -8.48 10.60 9.20
N SER A 187 -8.64 11.82 9.69
CA SER A 187 -9.78 12.70 9.37
C SER A 187 -9.29 14.15 9.32
N ASP A 188 -9.90 14.98 8.48
CA ASP A 188 -9.58 16.41 8.41
C ASP A 188 -10.22 17.22 9.57
N ASP A 189 -11.22 16.65 10.24
CA ASP A 189 -12.08 17.35 11.21
C ASP A 189 -12.05 16.75 12.63
N GLY A 190 -11.13 15.81 12.87
CA GLY A 190 -10.93 15.17 14.18
C GLY A 190 -12.00 14.13 14.55
N THR A 191 -12.91 13.77 13.64
CA THR A 191 -13.99 12.80 13.95
C THR A 191 -13.49 11.39 14.30
N ILE A 192 -12.22 11.08 14.06
CA ILE A 192 -11.62 9.79 14.45
C ILE A 192 -10.88 9.83 15.81
N ASP A 193 -10.63 11.02 16.37
CA ASP A 193 -9.66 11.19 17.46
C ASP A 193 -10.05 10.40 18.71
N ASP A 194 -11.34 10.39 19.05
CA ASP A 194 -11.91 9.68 20.20
C ASP A 194 -12.48 8.29 19.84
N VAL A 195 -12.18 7.77 18.65
CA VAL A 195 -12.70 6.47 18.18
C VAL A 195 -11.70 5.36 18.49
N ASP A 196 -11.81 4.77 19.68
CA ASP A 196 -10.89 3.74 20.20
C ASP A 196 -10.56 2.61 19.21
N ALA A 197 -11.54 2.15 18.43
CA ALA A 197 -11.33 1.08 17.45
C ALA A 197 -10.38 1.48 16.31
N LEU A 198 -10.48 2.72 15.80
CA LEU A 198 -9.58 3.23 14.77
C LEU A 198 -8.20 3.54 15.34
N GLN A 199 -8.14 4.07 16.57
CA GLN A 199 -6.87 4.29 17.26
C GLN A 199 -6.14 2.97 17.54
N THR A 200 -6.89 1.90 17.84
CA THR A 200 -6.36 0.54 18.00
C THR A 200 -5.85 -0.01 16.68
N TRP A 201 -6.61 0.17 15.58
CA TRP A 201 -6.17 -0.21 14.23
C TRP A 201 -4.87 0.52 13.84
N ASN A 202 -4.81 1.84 13.99
CA ASN A 202 -3.62 2.63 13.66
C ASN A 202 -2.40 2.15 14.45
N ARG A 203 -2.59 1.78 15.72
CA ARG A 203 -1.53 1.20 16.53
C ARG A 203 -1.06 -0.16 16.01
N LEU A 204 -1.98 -1.03 15.59
CA LEU A 204 -1.62 -2.30 14.96
C LEU A 204 -0.77 -2.09 13.70
N VAL A 205 -1.17 -1.16 12.83
CA VAL A 205 -0.42 -0.83 11.59
C VAL A 205 0.98 -0.27 11.88
N ILE A 206 1.11 0.62 12.88
CA ILE A 206 2.40 1.22 13.21
C ILE A 206 3.33 0.18 13.87
N GLU A 207 2.80 -0.64 14.78
CA GLU A 207 3.58 -1.64 15.50
C GLU A 207 3.89 -2.87 14.64
N SER A 208 3.06 -3.20 13.64
CA SER A 208 3.36 -4.28 12.68
C SER A 208 4.69 -4.02 11.99
N GLY A 209 4.97 -2.77 11.63
CA GLY A 209 6.22 -2.44 10.96
C GLY A 209 7.47 -2.69 11.81
N LYS A 210 7.37 -2.50 13.13
CA LYS A 210 8.44 -2.88 14.05
C LYS A 210 8.57 -4.39 14.18
N GLY A 211 7.45 -5.11 14.22
CA GLY A 211 7.43 -6.56 14.39
C GLY A 211 7.96 -7.32 13.17
N PHE A 212 7.66 -6.86 11.95
CA PHE A 212 8.10 -7.49 10.70
C PHE A 212 9.40 -6.90 10.13
N GLY A 213 9.89 -5.78 10.69
CA GLY A 213 11.11 -5.12 10.21
C GLY A 213 10.96 -4.40 8.87
N ARG A 214 9.72 -4.06 8.48
CA ARG A 214 9.37 -3.37 7.21
C ARG A 214 8.29 -2.35 7.50
N SER A 215 8.30 -1.17 6.86
CA SER A 215 7.22 -0.18 7.09
C SER A 215 5.90 -0.65 6.46
N PHE A 216 4.81 -0.41 7.17
CA PHE A 216 3.43 -0.63 6.71
C PHE A 216 2.71 0.69 6.42
N THR A 217 3.44 1.81 6.43
CA THR A 217 2.87 3.17 6.33
C THR A 217 3.48 3.91 5.14
N ASP A 218 3.93 5.15 5.30
CA ASP A 218 4.51 5.91 4.21
C ASP A 218 5.91 5.36 3.84
N ILE A 219 6.27 5.44 2.55
CA ILE A 219 7.64 5.20 2.09
C ILE A 219 8.45 6.46 2.37
N GLU A 220 9.43 6.35 3.27
CA GLU A 220 10.24 7.49 3.66
C GLU A 220 11.08 8.00 2.48
N ASN A 221 11.00 9.31 2.21
CA ASN A 221 11.75 9.99 1.14
C ASN A 221 11.52 9.42 -0.28
N ASP A 222 10.34 8.86 -0.56
CA ASP A 222 9.99 8.26 -1.85
C ASP A 222 10.36 9.08 -3.10
N VAL A 223 10.05 10.38 -3.12
CA VAL A 223 10.42 11.28 -4.21
C VAL A 223 11.94 11.35 -4.40
N GLN A 224 12.71 11.31 -3.31
CA GLN A 224 14.16 11.29 -3.39
C GLN A 224 14.67 9.92 -3.86
N LEU A 225 14.05 8.81 -3.43
CA LEU A 225 14.40 7.48 -3.90
C LEU A 225 14.21 7.34 -5.41
N PHE A 226 13.13 7.92 -5.98
CA PHE A 226 12.93 8.00 -7.43
C PHE A 226 14.06 8.79 -8.12
N ARG A 227 14.47 9.93 -7.57
CA ARG A 227 15.60 10.71 -8.13
C ARG A 227 16.92 9.96 -8.03
N ASP A 228 17.16 9.26 -6.92
CA ASP A 228 18.36 8.46 -6.69
C ASP A 228 18.39 7.22 -7.60
N ALA A 229 17.23 6.76 -8.09
CA ALA A 229 17.09 5.77 -9.14
C ALA A 229 17.31 6.34 -10.56
N GLY A 230 17.65 7.62 -10.69
CA GLY A 230 17.93 8.29 -11.96
C GLY A 230 16.70 8.79 -12.72
N LEU A 231 15.51 8.76 -12.10
CA LEU A 231 14.28 9.26 -12.71
C LEU A 231 14.22 10.79 -12.63
N VAL A 232 13.66 11.41 -13.66
CA VAL A 232 13.45 12.86 -13.79
C VAL A 232 11.96 13.19 -13.81
N ASP A 233 11.64 14.49 -13.72
CA ASP A 233 10.27 15.01 -13.69
C ASP A 233 9.40 14.37 -12.59
N VAL A 234 10.03 14.00 -11.46
CA VAL A 234 9.40 13.25 -10.38
C VAL A 234 8.30 14.08 -9.72
N GLN A 235 7.09 13.53 -9.69
CA GLN A 235 5.91 14.12 -9.05
C GLN A 235 5.32 13.16 -8.03
N SER A 236 4.65 13.73 -7.02
CA SER A 236 3.92 12.95 -6.02
C SER A 236 2.63 13.64 -5.60
N PHE A 237 1.60 12.85 -5.32
CA PHE A 237 0.30 13.32 -4.87
C PHE A 237 -0.40 12.26 -4.01
N ASP A 238 -1.21 12.72 -3.06
CA ASP A 238 -1.96 11.86 -2.15
C ASP A 238 -3.45 11.91 -2.50
N PHE A 239 -4.09 10.76 -2.62
CA PHE A 239 -5.53 10.60 -2.64
C PHE A 239 -6.05 10.23 -1.25
N LYS A 240 -7.12 10.89 -0.83
CA LYS A 240 -7.89 10.52 0.36
C LYS A 240 -8.93 9.48 -0.06
N VAL A 241 -8.78 8.25 0.40
CA VAL A 241 -9.74 7.16 0.17
C VAL A 241 -10.64 7.05 1.39
N PRO A 242 -11.89 7.53 1.33
CA PRO A 242 -12.79 7.54 2.48
C PRO A 242 -13.11 6.11 2.92
N ILE A 243 -13.43 5.92 4.19
CA ILE A 243 -13.99 4.66 4.68
C ILE A 243 -15.49 4.83 4.94
N GLY A 244 -16.30 3.94 4.37
CA GLY A 244 -17.75 3.97 4.56
C GLY A 244 -18.48 4.98 3.67
N GLY A 245 -19.68 5.39 4.10
CA GLY A 245 -20.65 6.10 3.25
C GLY A 245 -20.90 7.55 3.65
N TRP A 246 -19.90 8.24 4.19
CA TRP A 246 -20.00 9.64 4.61
C TRP A 246 -19.76 10.70 3.49
N PRO A 247 -19.00 10.45 2.42
CA PRO A 247 -18.77 11.48 1.38
C PRO A 247 -20.05 11.92 0.66
N LYS A 248 -20.17 13.22 0.38
CA LYS A 248 -21.23 13.78 -0.48
C LYS A 248 -21.07 13.42 -1.95
N ASP A 249 -19.84 13.44 -2.44
CA ASP A 249 -19.54 13.11 -3.83
C ASP A 249 -19.88 11.64 -4.10
N GLU A 250 -20.71 11.37 -5.11
CA GLU A 250 -21.21 10.03 -5.41
C GLU A 250 -20.10 9.05 -5.78
N LYS A 251 -19.04 9.52 -6.44
CA LYS A 251 -17.89 8.69 -6.80
C LYS A 251 -17.10 8.32 -5.54
N MET A 252 -16.81 9.30 -4.68
CA MET A 252 -16.09 9.08 -3.42
C MET A 252 -16.91 8.23 -2.43
N LEU A 253 -18.23 8.35 -2.44
CA LEU A 253 -19.11 7.46 -1.69
C LEU A 253 -18.96 6.01 -2.16
N LYS A 254 -18.99 5.75 -3.48
CA LYS A 254 -18.79 4.41 -4.03
C LYS A 254 -17.40 3.87 -3.67
N VAL A 255 -16.36 4.70 -3.84
CA VAL A 255 -14.98 4.35 -3.43
C VAL A 255 -14.92 3.96 -1.96
N GLY A 256 -15.57 4.72 -1.06
CA GLY A 256 -15.57 4.42 0.36
C GLY A 256 -16.38 3.18 0.75
N GLN A 257 -17.45 2.88 0.00
CA GLN A 257 -18.18 1.63 0.11
C GLN A 257 -17.34 0.43 -0.33
N PHE A 258 -16.58 0.56 -1.43
CA PHE A 258 -15.65 -0.48 -1.88
C PHE A 258 -14.52 -0.71 -0.88
N LEU A 259 -13.85 0.34 -0.41
CA LEU A 259 -12.80 0.19 0.61
C LEU A 259 -13.35 -0.48 1.87
N ARG A 260 -14.54 -0.06 2.33
CA ARG A 260 -15.20 -0.70 3.47
C ARG A 260 -15.47 -2.17 3.20
N ALA A 261 -16.02 -2.52 2.04
CA ALA A 261 -16.31 -3.91 1.69
C ALA A 261 -15.03 -4.74 1.67
N SER A 262 -13.95 -4.23 1.06
CA SER A 262 -12.64 -4.90 1.03
C SER A 262 -12.08 -5.14 2.43
N ILE A 263 -12.11 -4.14 3.32
CA ILE A 263 -11.63 -4.32 4.69
C ILE A 263 -12.56 -5.28 5.45
N GLU A 264 -13.88 -5.11 5.39
CA GLU A 264 -14.84 -5.97 6.10
C GLU A 264 -14.79 -7.44 5.65
N ASN A 265 -14.46 -7.68 4.38
CA ASN A 265 -14.30 -9.01 3.78
C ASN A 265 -13.14 -9.79 4.43
N ASP A 266 -12.08 -9.10 4.85
CA ASP A 266 -10.90 -9.74 5.45
C ASP A 266 -10.31 -9.03 6.68
N LEU A 267 -11.18 -8.55 7.56
CA LEU A 267 -10.77 -7.87 8.80
C LEU A 267 -9.81 -8.72 9.66
N GLU A 268 -10.01 -10.03 9.68
CA GLU A 268 -9.17 -10.94 10.45
C GLU A 268 -7.81 -11.18 9.79
N GLY A 269 -7.75 -11.35 8.47
CA GLY A 269 -6.49 -11.54 7.75
C GLY A 269 -5.53 -10.37 7.95
N TYR A 270 -6.04 -9.14 7.99
CA TYR A 270 -5.21 -7.94 8.21
C TYR A 270 -4.69 -7.80 9.65
N THR A 271 -5.46 -8.19 10.65
CA THR A 271 -5.19 -7.79 12.05
C THR A 271 -4.76 -8.93 12.97
N MET A 272 -5.16 -10.17 12.68
CA MET A 272 -5.01 -11.31 13.57
C MET A 272 -3.55 -11.62 13.90
N MET A 273 -2.66 -11.62 12.89
CA MET A 273 -1.26 -11.96 13.09
C MET A 273 -0.57 -10.91 13.97
N VAL A 274 -0.82 -9.64 13.70
CA VAL A 274 -0.28 -8.52 14.47
C VAL A 274 -0.80 -8.57 15.91
N TRP A 275 -2.12 -8.75 16.10
CA TRP A 275 -2.74 -8.81 17.42
C TRP A 275 -2.15 -9.92 18.30
N HIS A 276 -2.10 -11.15 17.78
CA HIS A 276 -1.73 -12.31 18.60
C HIS A 276 -0.22 -12.55 18.68
N ARG A 277 0.55 -12.23 17.64
CA ARG A 277 1.97 -12.57 17.59
C ARG A 277 2.90 -11.40 17.85
N ILE A 278 2.55 -10.21 17.39
CA ILE A 278 3.39 -9.01 17.56
C ILE A 278 3.01 -8.31 18.87
N MET A 279 1.74 -7.99 19.05
CA MET A 279 1.26 -7.27 20.23
C MET A 279 1.10 -8.18 21.44
N ASN A 280 0.88 -9.49 21.22
CA ASN A 280 0.57 -10.47 22.25
C ASN A 280 -0.59 -10.03 23.17
N TRP A 281 -1.61 -9.43 22.57
CA TRP A 281 -2.80 -8.92 23.28
C TRP A 281 -3.82 -10.02 23.59
N PRO A 282 -4.72 -9.80 24.56
CA PRO A 282 -5.71 -10.80 24.98
C PRO A 282 -6.59 -11.29 23.83
N LYS A 283 -6.90 -12.60 23.82
CA LYS A 283 -7.66 -13.23 22.73
C LYS A 283 -9.15 -12.90 22.78
N ASP A 284 -9.68 -12.74 23.98
CA ASP A 284 -11.07 -12.40 24.26
C ASP A 284 -11.41 -10.96 23.85
N GLU A 285 -10.43 -10.05 23.89
CA GLU A 285 -10.60 -8.66 23.42
C GLU A 285 -10.62 -8.54 21.89
N TYR A 286 -10.01 -9.49 21.16
CA TYR A 286 -9.89 -9.41 19.70
C TYR A 286 -11.24 -9.38 18.99
N GLN A 287 -12.18 -10.23 19.40
CA GLN A 287 -13.52 -10.28 18.80
C GLN A 287 -14.33 -9.01 19.10
N VAL A 288 -14.10 -8.39 20.27
CA VAL A 288 -14.70 -7.09 20.63
C VAL A 288 -14.14 -5.98 19.74
N PHE A 289 -12.83 -5.97 19.50
CA PHE A 289 -12.17 -5.04 18.58
C PHE A 289 -12.75 -5.14 17.16
N LEU A 290 -12.87 -6.36 16.61
CA LEU A 290 -13.45 -6.57 15.28
C LEU A 290 -14.93 -6.14 15.21
N MET A 291 -15.71 -6.40 16.25
CA MET A 291 -17.10 -5.94 16.35
C MET A 291 -17.17 -4.40 16.33
N ASN A 292 -16.30 -3.73 17.10
CA ASN A 292 -16.29 -2.27 17.19
C ASN A 292 -15.85 -1.62 15.87
N LEU A 293 -14.86 -2.18 15.17
CA LEU A 293 -14.46 -1.70 13.84
C LEU A 293 -15.62 -1.76 12.84
N ARG A 294 -16.36 -2.87 12.77
CA ARG A 294 -17.52 -2.99 11.88
C ARG A 294 -18.63 -1.99 12.21
N LYS A 295 -18.80 -1.61 13.48
CA LYS A 295 -19.75 -0.55 13.86
C LYS A 295 -19.26 0.82 13.38
N VAL A 296 -17.98 1.12 13.59
CA VAL A 296 -17.36 2.37 13.17
C VAL A 296 -17.44 2.58 11.66
N PHE A 297 -17.16 1.57 10.84
CA PHE A 297 -17.23 1.71 9.37
C PHE A 297 -18.63 1.98 8.83
N LYS A 298 -19.68 1.74 9.64
CA LYS A 298 -21.07 2.04 9.31
C LYS A 298 -21.52 3.42 9.80
N ASP A 299 -20.75 4.05 10.67
CA ASP A 299 -21.10 5.33 11.27
C ASP A 299 -20.71 6.48 10.35
N LYS A 300 -21.72 7.10 9.71
CA LYS A 300 -21.51 8.22 8.79
C LYS A 300 -21.00 9.50 9.46
N ARG A 301 -21.02 9.57 10.80
CA ARG A 301 -20.48 10.71 11.56
C ARG A 301 -18.95 10.67 11.67
N ILE A 302 -18.34 9.55 11.30
CA ILE A 302 -16.90 9.34 11.34
C ILE A 302 -16.36 9.56 9.92
N HIS A 303 -15.74 10.72 9.69
CA HIS A 303 -15.21 11.13 8.39
C HIS A 303 -13.78 10.61 8.17
N GLY A 304 -13.62 9.31 8.43
CA GLY A 304 -12.34 8.63 8.30
C GLY A 304 -11.94 8.43 6.84
N TYR A 305 -10.65 8.49 6.56
CA TYR A 305 -10.06 8.08 5.28
C TYR A 305 -8.67 7.45 5.47
N MET A 306 -8.24 6.64 4.51
CA MET A 306 -6.85 6.22 4.32
C MET A 306 -6.21 7.06 3.21
N ARG A 307 -4.87 7.13 3.16
CA ARG A 307 -4.18 7.82 2.08
C ARG A 307 -3.63 6.81 1.08
N VAL A 308 -3.79 7.07 -0.21
CA VAL A 308 -3.06 6.38 -1.27
C VAL A 308 -2.15 7.40 -1.92
N ARG A 309 -0.85 7.14 -1.87
CA ARG A 309 0.17 8.02 -2.42
C ARG A 309 0.66 7.48 -3.75
N TYR A 310 0.65 8.34 -4.76
CA TYR A 310 1.27 8.08 -6.04
C TYR A 310 2.55 8.88 -6.15
N VAL A 311 3.62 8.21 -6.59
CA VAL A 311 4.87 8.83 -7.03
C VAL A 311 5.19 8.29 -8.41
N TYR A 312 5.49 9.16 -9.36
CA TYR A 312 5.94 8.75 -10.68
C TYR A 312 7.09 9.61 -11.16
N GLY A 313 7.90 9.03 -12.04
CA GLY A 313 9.02 9.70 -12.66
C GLY A 313 9.33 9.07 -14.02
N ARG A 314 9.96 9.85 -14.89
CA ARG A 314 10.32 9.43 -16.24
C ARG A 314 11.80 9.04 -16.27
N LYS A 315 12.16 7.98 -16.99
CA LYS A 315 13.58 7.71 -17.29
C LYS A 315 14.08 8.74 -18.30
N PRO A 316 15.25 9.37 -18.08
CA PRO A 316 15.81 10.33 -19.03
C PRO A 316 15.92 9.75 -20.44
N GLU A 317 15.74 10.60 -21.45
CA GLU A 317 16.10 10.25 -22.83
C GLU A 317 17.62 10.09 -22.92
N VAL A 318 18.07 9.25 -23.85
CA VAL A 318 19.50 9.24 -24.21
C VAL A 318 19.73 10.47 -25.08
N GLU A 319 20.56 11.41 -24.64
CA GLU A 319 21.02 12.50 -25.51
C GLU A 319 21.77 11.88 -26.71
N GLU A 320 21.27 12.14 -27.93
CA GLU A 320 21.93 11.74 -29.19
C GLU A 320 23.27 12.44 -29.41
#